data_AF-A0A7Y3N5P8-F1
#
_entry.id   AF-A0A7Y3N5P8-F1
#
_cell.length_a   1.000
_cell.length_b   1.000
_cell.length_c   1.000
_cell.angle_alpha   90.00
_cell.angle_beta   90.00
_cell.angle_gamma   90.00
#
_symmetry.space_group_name_H-M   'P 1'
#
loop_
_entity.id
_entity.type
_entity.pdbx_description
1 polymer ?
#
loop_
_entity_poly.entity_id
_entity_poly.type
_entity_poly.pdbx_seq_one_letter_code
_entity_poly.pdbx_strand_id
1 'polypeptide(L)'
;MKKTQKSGYNYEKKMSEKRGVHIGGPGRPDYKRGNALGEVKATAQPVDTGTLKKLRSKRIKEVESKSGFTKPAKPFAKKEQMVLREKGRLIK
;
A
#
# COMPACT_ATOMS: atom_id res chain seq x y z
N MET A 1 19.50 -13.97 -13.40
CA MET A 1 18.97 -13.65 -12.06
C MET A 1 17.95 -12.50 -12.13
N LYS A 2 16.74 -12.74 -11.62
CA LYS A 2 15.62 -11.84 -11.22
C LYS A 2 15.56 -10.40 -11.80
N LYS A 3 15.12 -10.22 -13.05
CA LYS A 3 14.72 -8.90 -13.60
C LYS A 3 13.43 -8.34 -12.99
N THR A 4 12.55 -9.18 -12.45
CA THR A 4 11.24 -8.82 -11.90
C THR A 4 11.29 -8.07 -10.57
N GLN A 5 12.33 -8.27 -9.74
CA GLN A 5 12.44 -7.55 -8.45
C GLN A 5 12.72 -6.06 -8.61
N LYS A 6 13.47 -5.66 -9.66
CA LYS A 6 13.78 -4.24 -9.91
C LYS A 6 12.54 -3.40 -10.26
N SER A 7 11.55 -3.98 -10.95
CA SER A 7 10.38 -3.21 -11.40
C SER A 7 9.38 -2.95 -10.27
N GLY A 8 9.16 -3.92 -9.38
CA GLY A 8 8.32 -3.75 -8.20
C GLY A 8 8.87 -2.68 -7.25
N TYR A 9 10.16 -2.78 -6.92
CA TYR A 9 10.84 -1.81 -6.05
C TYR A 9 10.80 -0.38 -6.62
N ASN A 10 11.07 -0.20 -7.91
CA ASN A 10 11.01 1.12 -8.55
C ASN A 10 9.60 1.71 -8.51
N TYR A 11 8.56 0.87 -8.66
CA TYR A 11 7.18 1.32 -8.52
C TYR A 11 6.87 1.74 -7.08
N GLU A 12 7.24 0.93 -6.10
CA GLU A 12 7.02 1.21 -4.67
C GLU A 12 7.71 2.49 -4.24
N LYS A 13 8.99 2.66 -4.60
CA LYS A 13 9.75 3.89 -4.35
C LYS A 13 9.09 5.11 -4.99
N LYS A 14 8.78 5.05 -6.30
CA LYS A 14 8.17 6.17 -7.03
C LYS A 14 6.81 6.57 -6.46
N MET A 15 5.99 5.59 -6.06
CA MET A 15 4.69 5.89 -5.45
C MET A 15 4.86 6.44 -4.04
N SER A 16 5.79 5.91 -3.26
CA SER A 16 6.10 6.40 -1.92
C SER A 16 6.53 7.86 -1.92
N GLU A 17 7.48 8.22 -2.78
CA GLU A 17 7.98 9.59 -2.97
C GLU A 17 6.87 10.57 -3.38
N LYS A 18 5.90 10.11 -4.19
CA LYS A 18 4.74 10.93 -4.59
C LYS A 18 3.74 11.16 -3.45
N ARG A 19 3.75 10.34 -2.41
CA ARG A 19 2.77 10.39 -1.32
C ARG A 19 3.27 11.10 -0.09
N GLY A 20 4.55 10.94 0.22
CA GLY A 20 5.14 11.58 1.39
C GLY A 20 6.62 11.28 1.48
N VAL A 21 7.12 11.30 2.71
CA VAL A 21 8.52 10.97 2.98
C VAL A 21 8.68 9.47 2.81
N HIS A 22 9.43 9.05 1.80
CA HIS A 22 9.80 7.66 1.61
C HIS A 22 10.69 7.20 2.77
N ILE A 23 10.32 6.09 3.40
CA ILE A 23 11.08 5.50 4.51
C ILE A 23 11.76 4.24 3.98
N GLY A 24 10.96 3.26 3.53
CA GLY A 24 11.45 2.00 3.01
C GLY A 24 12.27 1.16 4.01
N GLY A 25 12.59 -0.06 3.60
CA GLY A 25 13.47 -0.97 4.35
C GLY A 25 12.74 -2.06 5.15
N PRO A 26 13.46 -3.10 5.59
CA PRO A 26 12.86 -4.28 6.22
C PRO A 26 12.04 -3.92 7.46
N GLY A 27 10.77 -4.34 7.49
CA GLY A 27 9.88 -4.14 8.64
C GLY A 27 9.35 -2.72 8.82
N ARG A 28 9.75 -1.76 7.98
CA ARG A 28 9.31 -0.36 8.01
C ARG A 28 8.21 -0.12 6.97
N PRO A 29 7.35 0.89 7.16
CA PRO A 29 6.41 1.34 6.13
C PRO A 29 7.16 1.91 4.92
N ASP A 30 6.51 1.90 3.76
CA ASP A 30 7.10 2.44 2.53
C ASP A 30 7.18 3.97 2.55
N TYR A 31 6.19 4.65 3.13
CA TYR A 31 6.18 6.10 3.29
C TYR A 31 5.43 6.57 4.53
N LYS A 32 5.65 7.84 4.89
CA LYS A 32 4.89 8.57 5.90
C LYS A 32 4.37 9.88 5.32
N ARG A 33 3.07 10.15 5.50
CA ARG A 33 2.38 11.37 5.06
C ARG A 33 1.77 12.06 6.28
N GLY A 34 2.43 13.08 6.80
CA GLY A 34 2.09 13.66 8.10
C GLY A 34 2.18 12.59 9.19
N ASN A 35 1.08 12.31 9.90
CA ASN A 35 1.00 11.27 10.92
C ASN A 35 0.57 9.88 10.40
N ALA A 36 0.22 9.77 9.12
CA ALA A 36 -0.23 8.51 8.54
C ALA A 36 0.95 7.70 7.97
N LEU A 37 1.01 6.41 8.32
CA LEU A 37 1.95 5.45 7.73
C LEU A 37 1.31 4.80 6.50
N GLY A 38 2.09 4.66 5.44
CA GLY A 38 1.64 4.19 4.14
C GLY A 38 2.45 3.00 3.62
N GLU A 39 1.75 2.09 2.95
CA GLU A 39 2.33 0.94 2.26
C GLU A 39 1.92 0.96 0.77
N VAL A 40 2.84 0.58 -0.10
CA VAL A 40 2.62 0.36 -1.53
C VAL A 40 2.75 -1.13 -1.84
N LYS A 41 1.78 -1.70 -2.54
CA LYS A 41 1.84 -3.07 -3.06
C LYS A 41 1.95 -3.04 -4.59
N ALA A 42 3.13 -3.40 -5.10
CA ALA A 42 3.38 -3.55 -6.53
C ALA A 42 3.06 -4.96 -7.08
N THR A 43 2.23 -5.74 -6.39
CA THR A 43 1.88 -7.10 -6.78
C THR A 43 0.91 -7.14 -7.95
N ALA A 44 0.96 -8.19 -8.76
CA ALA A 44 0.00 -8.43 -9.84
C ALA A 44 -1.40 -8.79 -9.31
N GLN A 45 -1.47 -9.37 -8.11
CA GLN A 45 -2.73 -9.75 -7.47
C GLN A 45 -3.33 -8.57 -6.68
N PRO A 46 -4.66 -8.39 -6.69
CA PRO A 46 -5.33 -7.42 -5.84
C PRO A 46 -5.09 -7.69 -4.35
N VAL A 47 -5.07 -6.62 -3.55
CA VAL A 47 -4.91 -6.73 -2.10
C VAL A 47 -6.19 -7.26 -1.46
N ASP A 48 -6.07 -8.30 -0.66
CA ASP A 48 -7.17 -8.95 0.04
C ASP A 48 -7.35 -8.45 1.49
N THR A 49 -8.42 -8.90 2.13
CA THR A 49 -8.75 -8.54 3.51
C THR A 49 -7.70 -9.02 4.50
N GLY A 50 -7.09 -10.19 4.28
CA GLY A 50 -6.05 -10.74 5.15
C GLY A 50 -4.79 -9.86 5.16
N THR A 51 -4.41 -9.34 4.00
CA THR A 51 -3.32 -8.39 3.83
C THR A 51 -3.63 -7.08 4.52
N LEU A 52 -4.84 -6.54 4.34
CA LEU A 52 -5.25 -5.31 5.03
C LEU A 52 -5.25 -5.46 6.56
N LYS A 53 -5.69 -6.60 7.11
CA LYS A 53 -5.60 -6.89 8.55
C LYS A 53 -4.14 -6.83 9.05
N LYS A 54 -3.21 -7.44 8.31
CA LYS A 54 -1.78 -7.43 8.64
C LYS A 54 -1.18 -6.02 8.56
N LEU A 55 -1.59 -5.22 7.58
CA LEU A 55 -1.12 -3.83 7.46
C LEU A 55 -1.69 -2.96 8.60
N ARG A 56 -2.96 -3.19 8.96
CA ARG A 56 -3.62 -2.48 10.05
C ARG A 56 -2.97 -2.75 11.40
N SER A 57 -2.55 -3.99 11.67
CA SER A 57 -1.82 -4.34 12.92
C SER A 57 -0.46 -3.64 13.00
N LYS A 58 0.16 -3.34 11.85
CA LYS A 58 1.37 -2.50 11.73
C LYS A 58 1.08 -1.00 11.76
N ARG A 59 -0.14 -0.58 12.12
CA ARG A 59 -0.59 0.82 12.17
C ARG A 59 -0.53 1.55 10.83
N ILE A 60 -0.51 0.82 9.71
CA ILE A 60 -0.63 1.40 8.37
C ILE A 60 -2.05 1.93 8.21
N LYS A 61 -2.15 3.18 7.75
CA LYS A 61 -3.40 3.90 7.52
C LYS A 61 -3.68 4.14 6.05
N GLU A 62 -2.66 4.13 5.21
CA GLU A 62 -2.78 4.32 3.77
C GLU A 62 -2.22 3.13 3.01
N VAL A 63 -2.98 2.61 2.05
CA VAL A 63 -2.54 1.49 1.21
C VAL A 63 -2.74 1.84 -0.25
N GLU A 64 -1.66 1.78 -1.02
CA GLU A 64 -1.65 1.96 -2.46
C GLU A 64 -1.43 0.60 -3.12
N SER A 65 -2.28 0.21 -4.07
CA SER A 65 -2.15 -1.05 -4.80
C SER A 65 -2.08 -0.82 -6.29
N LYS A 66 -1.11 -1.46 -6.95
CA LYS A 66 -0.99 -1.45 -8.41
C LYS A 66 -2.14 -2.19 -9.10
N SER A 67 -2.59 -3.29 -8.50
CA SER A 67 -3.66 -4.17 -9.03
C SER A 67 -5.01 -4.00 -8.34
N GLY A 68 -5.15 -2.97 -7.50
CA GLY A 68 -6.38 -2.67 -6.78
C GLY A 68 -6.63 -3.60 -5.59
N PHE A 69 -7.91 -3.74 -5.23
CA PHE A 69 -8.37 -4.42 -4.01
C PHE A 69 -9.52 -5.36 -4.32
N THR A 70 -9.60 -6.47 -3.59
CA THR A 70 -10.72 -7.39 -3.72
C THR A 70 -12.03 -6.76 -3.21
N LYS A 71 -13.18 -7.26 -3.67
CA LYS A 71 -14.51 -6.81 -3.21
C LYS A 71 -14.65 -6.82 -1.67
N PRO A 72 -14.25 -7.87 -0.93
CA PRO A 72 -14.34 -7.87 0.54
C PRO A 72 -13.30 -6.98 1.25
N ALA A 73 -12.22 -6.58 0.56
CA ALA A 73 -11.19 -5.71 1.15
C ALA A 73 -11.66 -4.26 1.32
N LYS A 74 -12.44 -3.74 0.37
CA LYS A 74 -12.98 -2.37 0.40
C LYS A 74 -13.86 -2.07 1.63
N PRO A 75 -14.91 -2.87 1.95
CA PRO A 75 -15.73 -2.62 3.13
C PRO A 75 -14.95 -2.81 4.44
N PHE A 76 -13.98 -3.74 4.47
CA PHE A 76 -13.08 -3.88 5.62
C PHE A 76 -12.26 -2.61 5.85
N ALA A 77 -11.63 -2.07 4.80
CA ALA A 77 -10.87 -0.84 4.91
C ALA A 77 -11.72 0.34 5.39
N LYS A 78 -12.96 0.46 4.88
CA LYS A 78 -13.90 1.49 5.32
C LYS A 78 -14.21 1.37 6.81
N LYS A 79 -14.48 0.15 7.30
CA LYS A 79 -14.71 -0.13 8.73
C LYS A 79 -13.50 0.25 9.59
N GLU A 80 -12.30 -0.07 9.13
CA GLU A 80 -11.04 0.19 9.85
C GLU A 80 -10.47 1.61 9.63
N GLN A 81 -11.20 2.45 8.90
CA GLN A 81 -10.79 3.81 8.51
C GLN A 81 -9.41 3.83 7.83
N MET A 82 -9.17 2.87 6.94
CA MET A 82 -7.99 2.81 6.08
C MET A 82 -8.27 3.48 4.75
N VAL A 83 -7.31 4.28 4.28
CA VAL A 83 -7.38 4.97 2.99
C VAL A 83 -6.84 4.03 1.92
N LEU A 84 -7.68 3.67 0.94
CA LEU A 84 -7.29 2.82 -0.18
C LEU A 84 -7.05 3.64 -1.44
N ARG A 85 -5.98 3.31 -2.15
CA ARG A 85 -5.65 3.94 -3.44
C ARG A 85 -5.27 2.90 -4.48
N GLU A 86 -5.77 3.08 -5.69
CA GLU A 86 -5.46 2.23 -6.83
C GLU A 86 -4.84 3.06 -7.95
N LYS A 87 -3.62 2.72 -8.35
CA LYS A 87 -2.86 3.37 -9.43
C LYS A 87 -2.84 4.90 -9.32
N GLY A 88 -2.74 5.44 -8.12
CA GLY A 88 -2.70 6.87 -7.87
C GLY A 88 -4.04 7.47 -7.42
N ARG A 89 -5.16 6.75 -7.55
CA ARG A 89 -6.51 7.29 -7.35
C ARG A 89 -7.10 6.81 -6.04
N LEU A 90 -7.74 7.73 -5.30
CA LEU A 90 -8.46 7.39 -4.08
C LEU A 90 -9.68 6.53 -4.41
N ILE A 91 -9.86 5.42 -3.71
CA ILE A 91 -11.09 4.62 -3.75
C ILE A 91 -11.94 5.05 -2.55
N LYS A 92 -13.18 5.47 -2.84
CA LYS A 92 -14.19 5.82 -1.83
C LYS A 92 -14.99 4.59 -1.40
#